data_AF-A0A1I7GJI7-F1
#
_entry.id   AF-A0A1I7GJI7-F1
#
_cell.length_a   1.000
_cell.length_b   1.000
_cell.length_c   1.000
_cell.angle_alpha   90.00
_cell.angle_beta   90.00
_cell.angle_gamma   90.00
#
_symmetry.space_group_name_H-M   'P 1'
#
loop_
_entity.id
_entity.type
_entity.pdbx_description
1 polymer ?
#
loop_
_entity_poly.entity_id
_entity_poly.type
_entity_poly.pdbx_seq_one_letter_code
_entity_poly.pdbx_strand_id
1 'polypeptide(L)'
;MLLLLFPLLLFALPWVLPRRWLPACGLTVFYCATYLFIDDTRAQCTGCGGLGAALGSAIFTFACIGSLISFLTRLAVPIFSGKRKTEPGPSVFSSGATTALAAFGLACVVVWQAVVITKAWFDDGFWIHGALAVLALGWVALGRLYREERGEHGLRIFSGVGAVTTVCALAWSLQVPAKVIAAAEEAAAGAPYCLLTSGRNGLRPARDRMDLSGFAMQDGPVSLRHATLAVGESREPVWRYWSYRRGAFVPEFFGGVLTCELQRNGAKDLSWFQPKAEPLDSRFWLARGQWHIPAAYLGGARDRPPVLTFYAQGKDFEPFPVSGRKPGFDVGMINAQVQVTLCDIDRLHVWQAQNDSNFTVEPAGTEAGLQKQSVDSRGSPRREFQYVGLDKTGRISTWLLCHEGGDTCRHAFRREGVVVEFQHPRSQFAQWKEMQDAAWRRVKSLAVVWPDAPSQSCKS
;
A
#
# COMPACT_ATOMS: atom_id res chain seq x y z
N MET A 1 -5.06 28.38 0.75
CA MET A 1 -4.20 29.52 1.16
C MET A 1 -2.83 29.51 0.48
N LEU A 2 -1.98 28.49 0.66
CA LEU A 2 -0.67 28.40 -0.04
C LEU A 2 -0.79 28.42 -1.58
N LEU A 3 -1.80 27.75 -2.15
CA LEU A 3 -2.11 27.79 -3.59
C LEU A 3 -2.64 29.15 -4.09
N LEU A 4 -3.22 29.97 -3.21
CA LEU A 4 -3.71 31.32 -3.54
C LEU A 4 -2.59 32.38 -3.43
N LEU A 5 -1.56 32.10 -2.63
CA LEU A 5 -0.34 32.92 -2.54
C LEU A 5 0.63 32.60 -3.68
N PHE A 6 0.44 31.50 -4.40
CA PHE A 6 1.33 31.01 -5.46
C PHE A 6 1.39 31.91 -6.71
N PRO A 7 0.26 32.44 -7.24
CA PRO A 7 0.29 33.41 -8.35
C PRO A 7 0.95 34.72 -7.91
N LEU A 8 0.72 35.15 -6.66
CA LEU A 8 1.31 36.37 -6.09
C LEU A 8 2.83 36.24 -5.89
N LEU A 9 3.31 35.07 -5.46
CA LEU A 9 4.73 34.74 -5.39
C LEU A 9 5.36 34.72 -6.79
N LEU A 10 4.72 34.07 -7.77
CA LEU A 10 5.19 34.07 -9.17
C LEU A 10 5.17 35.46 -9.81
N PHE A 11 4.23 36.34 -9.43
CA PHE A 11 4.18 37.72 -9.89
C PHE A 11 5.21 38.63 -9.20
N ALA A 12 5.55 38.36 -7.94
CA ALA A 12 6.53 39.13 -7.17
C ALA A 12 7.98 38.69 -7.46
N LEU A 13 8.21 37.42 -7.81
CA LEU A 13 9.52 36.84 -8.10
C LEU A 13 10.34 37.62 -9.16
N PRO A 14 9.78 38.12 -10.27
CA PRO A 14 10.50 38.93 -11.26
C PRO A 14 10.99 40.28 -10.76
N TRP A 15 10.39 40.80 -9.68
CA TRP A 15 10.71 42.10 -9.11
C TRP A 15 11.75 42.01 -7.98
N VAL A 16 11.82 40.86 -7.30
CA VAL A 16 12.73 40.63 -6.17
C VAL A 16 13.98 39.86 -6.57
N LEU A 17 13.89 38.97 -7.56
CA LEU A 17 15.01 38.16 -8.02
C LEU A 17 15.52 38.66 -9.38
N PRO A 18 16.85 38.79 -9.57
CA PRO A 18 17.41 39.20 -10.85
C PRO A 18 16.95 38.23 -11.94
N ARG A 19 16.54 38.74 -13.12
CA ARG A 19 15.94 37.96 -14.23
C ARG A 19 16.65 36.63 -14.56
N ARG A 20 17.96 36.55 -14.31
CA ARG A 20 18.80 35.34 -14.46
C ARG A 20 18.43 34.15 -13.55
N TRP A 21 17.67 34.35 -12.48
CA TRP A 21 17.23 33.28 -11.56
C TRP A 21 15.80 32.81 -11.79
N LEU A 22 15.01 33.54 -12.59
CA LEU A 22 13.61 33.22 -12.89
C LEU A 22 13.40 31.82 -13.48
N PRO A 23 14.26 31.29 -14.38
CA PRO A 23 14.07 29.94 -14.91
C PRO A 23 14.30 28.86 -13.85
N ALA A 24 15.31 29.02 -13.00
CA ALA A 24 15.66 28.06 -11.94
C ALA A 24 14.62 28.05 -10.81
N CYS A 25 14.19 29.24 -10.38
CA CYS A 25 13.11 29.39 -9.42
C CYS A 25 11.79 28.90 -10.02
N GLY A 26 11.49 29.23 -11.28
CA GLY A 26 10.31 28.75 -11.99
C GLY A 26 10.25 27.23 -12.10
N LEU A 27 11.37 26.57 -12.40
CA LEU A 27 11.44 25.10 -12.49
C LEU A 27 11.29 24.44 -11.12
N THR A 28 11.92 25.00 -10.08
CA THR A 28 11.81 24.50 -8.69
C THR A 28 10.39 24.69 -8.16
N VAL A 29 9.77 25.84 -8.45
CA VAL A 29 8.40 26.17 -8.08
C VAL A 29 7.41 25.29 -8.85
N PHE A 30 7.64 25.04 -10.14
CA PHE A 30 6.85 24.09 -10.93
C PHE A 30 7.00 22.65 -10.41
N TYR A 31 8.21 22.25 -10.00
CA TYR A 31 8.49 20.94 -9.40
C TYR A 31 7.79 20.75 -8.05
N CYS A 32 7.88 21.74 -7.15
CA CYS A 32 7.14 21.73 -5.89
C CYS A 32 5.63 21.74 -6.10
N ALA A 33 5.12 22.52 -7.06
CA ALA A 33 3.70 22.57 -7.40
C ALA A 33 3.20 21.26 -8.01
N THR A 34 3.99 20.62 -8.88
CA THR A 34 3.64 19.32 -9.48
C THR A 34 3.65 18.22 -8.43
N TYR A 35 4.61 18.22 -7.51
CA TYR A 35 4.64 17.27 -6.40
C TYR A 35 3.45 17.44 -5.45
N LEU A 36 3.16 18.69 -5.05
CA LEU A 36 1.98 19.00 -4.23
C LEU A 36 0.66 18.66 -4.95
N PHE A 37 0.61 18.85 -6.28
CA PHE A 37 -0.55 18.47 -7.09
C PHE A 37 -0.71 16.95 -7.21
N ILE A 38 0.39 16.19 -7.34
CA ILE A 38 0.36 14.71 -7.33
C ILE A 38 -0.11 14.19 -5.97
N ASP A 39 0.33 14.80 -4.88
CA ASP A 39 -0.09 14.42 -3.53
C ASP A 39 -1.57 14.79 -3.27
N ASP A 40 -2.01 15.97 -3.71
CA ASP A 40 -3.40 16.41 -3.59
C ASP A 40 -4.36 15.59 -4.47
N THR A 41 -3.94 15.24 -5.69
CA THR A 41 -4.72 14.34 -6.57
C THR A 41 -4.77 12.91 -6.01
N ARG A 42 -3.71 12.42 -5.34
CA ARG A 42 -3.77 11.14 -4.60
C ARG A 42 -4.72 11.21 -3.40
N ALA A 43 -4.75 12.33 -2.70
CA ALA A 43 -5.60 12.52 -1.52
C ALA A 43 -7.09 12.69 -1.86
N GLN A 44 -7.43 13.28 -3.03
CA GLN A 44 -8.80 13.62 -3.40
C GLN A 44 -9.49 12.61 -4.33
N CYS A 45 -8.76 11.77 -5.06
CA CYS A 45 -9.33 10.84 -6.05
C CYS A 45 -9.45 9.43 -5.47
N THR A 46 -10.39 9.20 -4.54
CA THR A 46 -10.65 7.87 -3.95
C THR A 46 -11.21 6.83 -4.94
N GLY A 47 -11.62 7.25 -6.16
CA GLY A 47 -12.14 6.39 -7.22
C GLY A 47 -11.30 6.36 -8.50
N CYS A 48 -10.21 7.13 -8.59
CA CYS A 48 -9.35 7.14 -9.77
C CYS A 48 -8.32 6.03 -9.58
N GLY A 49 -8.61 4.83 -10.11
CA GLY A 49 -7.70 3.69 -10.08
C GLY A 49 -6.28 4.09 -10.47
N GLY A 50 -5.29 3.30 -10.05
CA GLY A 50 -3.85 3.61 -10.02
C GLY A 50 -3.21 4.27 -11.27
N LEU A 51 -3.93 4.40 -12.37
CA LEU A 51 -3.62 5.19 -13.55
C LEU A 51 -3.25 6.65 -13.23
N GLY A 52 -3.96 7.36 -12.33
CA GLY A 52 -3.63 8.76 -12.01
C GLY A 52 -2.28 8.91 -11.31
N ALA A 53 -2.03 8.04 -10.32
CA ALA A 53 -0.73 7.96 -9.63
C ALA A 53 0.39 7.47 -10.56
N ALA A 54 0.09 6.54 -11.47
CA ALA A 54 1.02 6.04 -12.47
C ALA A 54 1.35 7.12 -13.52
N LEU A 55 0.37 7.90 -13.97
CA LEU A 55 0.56 8.99 -14.93
C LEU A 55 1.36 10.13 -14.29
N GLY A 56 1.05 10.51 -13.05
CA GLY A 56 1.85 11.49 -12.30
C GLY A 56 3.29 11.04 -12.09
N SER A 57 3.49 9.76 -11.72
CA SER A 57 4.83 9.15 -11.60
C SER A 57 5.55 9.07 -12.95
N ALA A 58 4.84 8.76 -14.03
CA ALA A 58 5.39 8.71 -15.39
C ALA A 58 5.80 10.10 -15.87
N ILE A 59 4.95 11.11 -15.72
CA ILE A 59 5.26 12.52 -16.07
C ILE A 59 6.48 12.99 -15.28
N PHE A 60 6.55 12.70 -13.98
CA PHE A 60 7.71 13.02 -13.16
C PHE A 60 8.98 12.31 -13.65
N THR A 61 8.88 11.01 -13.95
CA THR A 61 9.99 10.21 -14.47
C THR A 61 10.45 10.72 -15.83
N PHE A 62 9.53 11.06 -16.74
CA PHE A 62 9.84 11.62 -18.05
C PHE A 62 10.41 13.04 -17.95
N ALA A 63 9.96 13.88 -17.02
CA ALA A 63 10.55 15.19 -16.78
C ALA A 63 11.99 15.07 -16.25
N CYS A 64 12.24 14.09 -15.38
CA CYS A 64 13.58 13.80 -14.89
C CYS A 64 14.48 13.20 -15.96
N ILE A 65 13.98 12.24 -16.75
CA ILE A 65 14.69 11.65 -17.90
C ILE A 65 14.96 12.74 -18.95
N GLY A 66 14.00 13.60 -19.25
CA GLY A 66 14.17 14.71 -20.20
C GLY A 66 15.21 15.72 -19.72
N SER A 67 15.23 16.04 -18.42
CA SER A 67 16.27 16.88 -17.81
C SER A 67 17.64 16.22 -17.87
N LEU A 68 17.71 14.90 -17.61
CA LEU A 68 18.92 14.10 -17.72
C LEU A 68 19.42 14.02 -19.17
N ILE A 69 18.55 13.73 -20.14
CA ILE A 69 18.88 13.69 -21.57
C ILE A 69 19.35 15.06 -22.04
N SER A 70 18.68 16.15 -21.65
CA SER A 70 19.10 17.51 -21.98
C SER A 70 20.47 17.84 -21.41
N PHE A 71 20.74 17.39 -20.17
CA PHE A 71 22.05 17.51 -19.55
C PHE A 71 23.11 16.69 -20.29
N LEU A 72 22.83 15.42 -20.60
CA LEU A 72 23.72 14.51 -21.32
C LEU A 72 24.00 14.96 -22.75
N THR A 73 23.00 15.51 -23.47
CA THR A 73 23.21 16.07 -24.81
C THR A 73 24.06 17.33 -24.77
N ARG A 74 23.87 18.21 -23.78
CA ARG A 74 24.77 19.36 -23.58
C ARG A 74 26.20 18.95 -23.22
N LEU A 75 26.38 17.79 -22.59
CA LEU A 75 27.68 17.15 -22.34
C LEU A 75 28.30 16.53 -23.59
N ALA A 76 27.50 15.85 -24.41
CA ALA A 76 27.95 15.11 -25.57
C ALA A 76 28.29 16.03 -26.77
N VAL A 77 27.52 17.08 -27.02
CA VAL A 77 27.69 17.96 -28.19
C VAL A 77 29.09 18.58 -28.30
N PRO A 78 29.72 19.10 -27.22
CA PRO A 78 31.10 19.59 -27.27
C PRO A 78 32.14 18.49 -27.56
N ILE A 79 31.91 17.28 -27.04
CA ILE A 79 32.83 16.13 -27.20
C ILE A 79 32.82 15.64 -28.65
N PHE A 80 31.63 15.51 -29.24
CA PHE A 80 31.47 14.99 -30.60
C PHE A 80 31.68 16.05 -31.70
N SER A 81 31.52 17.34 -31.39
CA SER A 81 31.69 18.40 -32.40
C SER A 81 33.15 18.73 -32.74
N GLY A 82 34.13 18.14 -32.04
CA GLY A 82 35.57 18.27 -32.36
C GLY A 82 36.14 19.69 -32.31
N LYS A 83 35.34 20.69 -31.88
CA LYS A 83 35.76 22.10 -31.84
C LYS A 83 36.68 22.32 -30.63
N ARG A 84 37.99 22.39 -30.90
CA ARG A 84 38.99 22.85 -29.94
C ARG A 84 38.70 24.29 -29.50
N LYS A 85 38.62 24.46 -28.17
CA LYS A 85 38.68 25.71 -27.37
C LYS A 85 38.88 26.99 -28.20
N THR A 86 37.79 27.62 -28.62
CA THR A 86 37.77 29.08 -28.80
C THR A 86 37.56 29.73 -27.43
N GLU A 87 38.22 30.87 -27.22
CA GLU A 87 38.38 31.54 -25.92
C GLU A 87 37.09 31.67 -25.10
N PRO A 88 37.15 31.49 -23.76
CA PRO A 88 35.98 31.55 -22.91
C PRO A 88 35.49 32.99 -22.79
N GLY A 89 34.53 33.38 -23.62
CA GLY A 89 33.70 34.55 -23.38
C GLY A 89 32.97 34.45 -22.03
N PRO A 90 32.55 35.58 -21.41
CA PRO A 90 32.05 35.66 -20.04
C PRO A 90 30.64 35.08 -19.84
N SER A 91 30.40 33.84 -20.27
CA SER A 91 29.16 33.08 -20.05
C SER A 91 29.29 31.99 -18.97
N VAL A 92 30.31 32.11 -18.10
CA VAL A 92 30.60 31.22 -16.96
C VAL A 92 29.41 31.09 -15.98
N PHE A 93 28.45 32.01 -16.01
CA PHE A 93 27.37 32.10 -15.03
C PHE A 93 26.14 31.20 -15.28
N SER A 94 26.03 30.48 -16.40
CA SER A 94 24.87 29.59 -16.68
C SER A 94 25.13 28.09 -16.44
N SER A 95 26.40 27.67 -16.31
CA SER A 95 26.77 26.25 -16.19
C SER A 95 26.63 25.70 -14.77
N GLY A 96 26.91 26.52 -13.74
CA GLY A 96 26.85 26.09 -12.34
C GLY A 96 25.42 25.80 -11.86
N ALA A 97 24.49 26.72 -12.10
CA ALA A 97 23.10 26.58 -11.70
C ALA A 97 22.38 25.43 -12.43
N THR A 98 22.64 25.27 -13.73
CA THR A 98 22.08 24.15 -14.51
C THR A 98 22.64 22.81 -14.04
N THR A 99 23.93 22.74 -13.70
CA THR A 99 24.55 21.55 -13.11
C THR A 99 23.97 21.23 -11.73
N ALA A 100 23.74 22.24 -10.87
CA ALA A 100 23.12 22.05 -9.56
C ALA A 100 21.68 21.53 -9.64
N LEU A 101 20.87 22.07 -10.56
CA LEU A 101 19.49 21.62 -10.78
C LEU A 101 19.45 20.19 -11.34
N ALA A 102 20.31 19.87 -12.31
CA ALA A 102 20.40 18.51 -12.84
C ALA A 102 20.85 17.50 -11.78
N ALA A 103 21.82 17.89 -10.94
CA ALA A 103 22.28 17.09 -9.80
C ALA A 103 21.15 16.85 -8.80
N PHE A 104 20.41 17.90 -8.44
CA PHE A 104 19.27 17.80 -7.52
C PHE A 104 18.17 16.88 -8.08
N GLY A 105 17.78 17.09 -9.35
CA GLY A 105 16.76 16.26 -10.00
C GLY A 105 17.14 14.79 -10.04
N LEU A 106 18.39 14.49 -10.42
CA LEU A 106 18.90 13.12 -10.45
C LEU A 106 18.99 12.52 -9.04
N ALA A 107 19.41 13.29 -8.02
CA ALA A 107 19.46 12.82 -6.63
C ALA A 107 18.05 12.45 -6.13
N CYS A 108 17.05 13.29 -6.40
CA CYS A 108 15.65 13.01 -6.06
C CYS A 108 15.14 11.72 -6.72
N VAL A 109 15.45 11.49 -8.00
CA VAL A 109 15.08 10.25 -8.71
C VAL A 109 15.75 9.03 -8.10
N VAL A 110 17.05 9.11 -7.81
CA VAL A 110 17.82 8.00 -7.24
C VAL A 110 17.30 7.64 -5.85
N VAL A 111 17.06 8.64 -4.99
CA VAL A 111 16.43 8.48 -3.68
C VAL A 111 15.06 7.80 -3.82
N TRP A 112 14.22 8.29 -4.74
CA TRP A 112 12.89 7.73 -4.98
C TRP A 112 12.96 6.26 -5.43
N GLN A 113 13.81 5.94 -6.41
CA GLN A 113 13.96 4.58 -6.93
C GLN A 113 14.50 3.61 -5.87
N ALA A 114 15.46 4.04 -5.04
CA ALA A 114 15.93 3.19 -3.95
C ALA A 114 14.85 2.90 -2.92
N VAL A 115 14.00 3.88 -2.58
CA VAL A 115 12.85 3.64 -1.70
C VAL A 115 11.89 2.62 -2.31
N VAL A 116 11.56 2.76 -3.61
CA VAL A 116 10.67 1.84 -4.34
C VAL A 116 11.25 0.42 -4.41
N ILE A 117 12.51 0.28 -4.81
CA ILE A 117 13.20 -1.01 -4.93
C ILE A 117 13.30 -1.67 -3.55
N THR A 118 13.83 -0.96 -2.56
CA THR A 118 14.06 -1.55 -1.23
C THR A 118 12.75 -2.05 -0.63
N LYS A 119 11.63 -1.34 -0.81
CA LYS A 119 10.30 -1.78 -0.37
C LYS A 119 9.80 -3.04 -1.10
N ALA A 120 10.14 -3.23 -2.38
CA ALA A 120 9.75 -4.44 -3.11
C ALA A 120 10.39 -5.71 -2.52
N TRP A 121 11.56 -5.57 -1.89
CA TRP A 121 12.35 -6.69 -1.37
C TRP A 121 12.30 -6.80 0.16
N PHE A 122 12.12 -5.70 0.89
CA PHE A 122 12.17 -5.64 2.36
C PHE A 122 10.95 -4.95 2.96
N ASP A 123 10.48 -5.43 4.11
CA ASP A 123 9.34 -4.84 4.86
C ASP A 123 9.77 -3.95 6.04
N ASP A 124 11.09 -3.85 6.29
CA ASP A 124 11.66 -3.11 7.42
C ASP A 124 12.12 -1.70 7.00
N GLY A 125 11.71 -0.69 7.77
CA GLY A 125 12.13 0.70 7.55
C GLY A 125 13.64 0.90 7.60
N PHE A 126 14.37 0.03 8.32
CA PHE A 126 15.83 0.06 8.43
C PHE A 126 16.53 -0.01 7.07
N TRP A 127 16.15 -0.97 6.21
CA TRP A 127 16.79 -1.17 4.91
C TRP A 127 16.62 0.03 3.99
N ILE A 128 15.48 0.71 4.05
CA ILE A 128 15.21 1.91 3.26
C ILE A 128 16.20 3.03 3.63
N HIS A 129 16.47 3.22 4.92
CA HIS A 129 17.43 4.23 5.37
C HIS A 129 18.88 3.82 5.06
N GLY A 130 19.20 2.53 5.20
CA GLY A 130 20.50 1.98 4.81
C GLY A 130 20.79 2.19 3.31
N ALA A 131 19.82 1.91 2.44
CA ALA A 131 19.95 2.13 0.99
C ALA A 131 20.19 3.60 0.66
N LEU A 132 19.49 4.53 1.33
CA LEU A 132 19.70 5.96 1.15
C LEU A 132 21.07 6.43 1.65
N ALA A 133 21.58 5.88 2.74
CA ALA A 133 22.93 6.16 3.21
C ALA A 133 23.99 5.67 2.21
N VAL A 134 23.82 4.47 1.65
CA VAL A 134 24.70 3.94 0.59
C VAL A 134 24.63 4.82 -0.66
N LEU A 135 23.44 5.28 -1.05
CA LEU A 135 23.30 6.21 -2.18
C LEU A 135 23.99 7.56 -1.92
N ALA A 136 23.93 8.10 -0.70
CA ALA A 136 24.68 9.31 -0.35
C ALA A 136 26.18 9.11 -0.54
N LEU A 137 26.71 7.98 -0.07
CA LEU A 137 28.13 7.62 -0.23
C LEU A 137 28.49 7.42 -1.71
N GLY A 138 27.63 6.73 -2.46
CA GLY A 138 27.77 6.53 -3.91
C GLY A 138 27.73 7.86 -4.67
N TRP A 139 26.89 8.81 -4.25
CA TRP A 139 26.82 10.15 -4.85
C TRP A 139 28.10 10.96 -4.62
N VAL A 140 28.68 10.86 -3.42
CA VAL A 140 29.97 11.48 -3.11
C VAL A 140 31.09 10.85 -3.94
N ALA A 141 31.08 9.52 -4.10
CA ALA A 141 32.05 8.80 -4.95
C ALA A 141 31.90 9.15 -6.43
N LEU A 142 30.67 9.23 -6.94
CA LEU A 142 30.37 9.65 -8.32
C LEU A 142 30.81 11.09 -8.57
N GLY A 143 30.61 11.96 -7.57
CA GLY A 143 31.19 13.30 -7.57
C GLY A 143 32.70 13.24 -7.80
N ARG A 144 33.44 12.42 -7.04
CA ARG A 144 34.91 12.30 -7.19
C ARG A 144 35.32 11.86 -8.60
N LEU A 145 34.57 10.98 -9.27
CA LEU A 145 34.80 10.62 -10.67
C LEU A 145 34.52 11.81 -11.61
N TYR A 146 33.48 12.59 -11.31
CA TYR A 146 33.14 13.83 -12.03
C TYR A 146 34.19 14.95 -11.88
N ARG A 147 35.11 14.83 -10.90
CA ARG A 147 36.22 15.79 -10.68
C ARG A 147 37.15 15.87 -11.88
N GLU A 148 37.37 14.76 -12.58
CA GLU A 148 38.34 14.67 -13.67
C GLU A 148 37.93 15.50 -14.90
N GLU A 149 36.63 15.75 -15.09
CA GLU A 149 36.12 16.40 -16.31
C GLU A 149 35.87 17.92 -16.19
N ARG A 150 35.54 18.45 -15.00
CA ARG A 150 35.06 19.85 -14.86
C ARG A 150 35.76 20.71 -13.80
N GLY A 151 36.81 20.20 -13.17
CA GLY A 151 37.56 20.91 -12.14
C GLY A 151 36.85 21.00 -10.79
N GLU A 152 37.53 21.56 -9.79
CA GLU A 152 37.12 21.44 -8.37
C GLU A 152 35.79 22.11 -8.02
N HIS A 153 35.40 23.18 -8.72
CA HIS A 153 34.19 23.94 -8.38
C HIS A 153 32.90 23.18 -8.72
N GLY A 154 32.84 22.48 -9.87
CA GLY A 154 31.68 21.67 -10.24
C GLY A 154 31.46 20.48 -9.30
N LEU A 155 32.56 19.86 -8.87
CA LEU A 155 32.57 18.78 -7.89
C LEU A 155 31.94 19.19 -6.56
N ARG A 156 32.36 20.33 -6.01
CA ARG A 156 31.89 20.81 -4.70
C ARG A 156 30.39 21.10 -4.72
N ILE A 157 29.88 21.63 -5.83
CA ILE A 157 28.44 21.91 -6.00
C ILE A 157 27.64 20.60 -6.14
N PHE A 158 28.06 19.69 -7.04
CA PHE A 158 27.34 18.43 -7.28
C PHE A 158 27.30 17.53 -6.05
N SER A 159 28.44 17.36 -5.38
CA SER A 159 28.54 16.55 -4.16
C SER A 159 27.83 17.22 -2.97
N GLY A 160 27.95 18.54 -2.83
CA GLY A 160 27.28 19.30 -1.78
C GLY A 160 25.76 19.23 -1.87
N VAL A 161 25.19 19.42 -3.07
CA VAL A 161 23.73 19.35 -3.27
C VAL A 161 23.18 17.95 -2.96
N GLY A 162 23.81 16.89 -3.49
CA GLY A 162 23.33 15.52 -3.21
C GLY A 162 23.45 15.13 -1.74
N ALA A 163 24.55 15.52 -1.09
CA ALA A 163 24.74 15.28 0.34
C ALA A 163 23.69 16.02 1.18
N VAL A 164 23.48 17.32 0.94
CA VAL A 164 22.47 18.11 1.66
C VAL A 164 21.07 17.55 1.45
N THR A 165 20.69 17.23 0.20
CA THR A 165 19.38 16.63 -0.09
C THR A 165 19.18 15.33 0.68
N THR A 166 20.19 14.44 0.67
CA THR A 166 20.07 13.14 1.35
C THR A 166 20.01 13.30 2.87
N VAL A 167 20.83 14.18 3.46
CA VAL A 167 20.80 14.47 4.89
C VAL A 167 19.45 15.08 5.30
N CYS A 168 18.93 16.05 4.54
CA CYS A 168 17.61 16.63 4.79
C CYS A 168 16.50 15.59 4.68
N ALA A 169 16.57 14.69 3.70
CA ALA A 169 15.60 13.62 3.49
C ALA A 169 15.62 12.61 4.65
N LEU A 170 16.80 12.18 5.09
CA LEU A 170 16.98 11.30 6.25
C LEU A 170 16.51 11.99 7.54
N ALA A 171 16.91 13.24 7.77
CA ALA A 171 16.48 14.02 8.93
C ALA A 171 14.96 14.18 8.96
N TRP A 172 14.34 14.48 7.81
CA TRP A 172 12.88 14.56 7.69
C TRP A 172 12.20 13.23 8.01
N SER A 173 12.72 12.10 7.53
CA SER A 173 12.14 10.78 7.79
C SER A 173 12.27 10.37 9.26
N LEU A 174 13.43 10.65 9.87
CA LEU A 174 13.75 10.27 11.25
C LEU A 174 13.11 11.17 12.32
N GLN A 175 12.61 12.36 11.98
CA GLN A 175 11.82 13.17 12.92
C GLN A 175 10.36 12.72 13.04
N VAL A 176 9.83 11.98 12.04
CA VAL A 176 8.42 11.57 12.01
C VAL A 176 8.03 10.65 13.19
N PRO A 177 8.83 9.64 13.58
CA PRO A 177 8.47 8.74 14.68
C PRO A 177 8.14 9.47 15.97
N ALA A 178 8.92 10.49 16.34
CA ALA A 178 8.67 11.27 17.56
C ALA A 178 7.31 12.00 17.51
N LYS A 179 6.95 12.57 16.35
CA LYS A 179 5.66 13.25 16.14
C LYS A 179 4.50 12.27 16.19
N VAL A 180 4.64 11.12 15.52
CA VAL A 180 3.61 10.06 15.49
C VAL A 180 3.36 9.52 16.89
N ILE A 181 4.43 9.21 17.65
CA ILE A 181 4.31 8.72 19.02
C ILE A 181 3.59 9.74 19.89
N ALA A 182 4.04 11.00 19.90
CA ALA A 182 3.40 12.04 20.71
C ALA A 182 1.91 12.23 20.36
N ALA A 183 1.58 12.26 19.07
CA ALA A 183 0.20 12.38 18.61
C ALA A 183 -0.64 11.14 18.91
N ALA A 184 -0.05 9.95 18.91
CA ALA A 184 -0.75 8.72 19.29
C ALA A 184 -1.15 8.76 20.77
N GLU A 185 -0.27 9.25 21.64
CA GLU A 185 -0.55 9.40 23.06
C GLU A 185 -1.59 10.46 23.35
N GLU A 186 -1.51 11.60 22.67
CA GLU A 186 -2.51 12.65 22.74
C GLU A 186 -3.88 12.12 22.30
N ALA A 187 -3.94 11.44 21.16
CA ALA A 187 -5.18 10.87 20.62
C ALA A 187 -5.74 9.74 21.48
N ALA A 188 -4.88 9.00 22.18
CA ALA A 188 -5.27 7.96 23.11
C ALA A 188 -5.77 8.51 24.45
N ALA A 189 -5.34 9.72 24.84
CA ALA A 189 -5.75 10.39 26.09
C ALA A 189 -5.63 9.47 27.34
N GLY A 190 -4.58 8.66 27.40
CA GLY A 190 -4.33 7.69 28.49
C GLY A 190 -5.05 6.34 28.36
N ALA A 191 -5.95 6.17 27.39
CA ALA A 191 -6.52 4.87 27.05
C ALA A 191 -5.46 3.94 26.42
N PRO A 192 -5.59 2.61 26.56
CA PRO A 192 -4.72 1.68 25.86
C PRO A 192 -4.95 1.77 24.34
N TYR A 193 -3.89 1.60 23.56
CA TYR A 193 -3.94 1.73 22.12
C TYR A 193 -3.00 0.76 21.40
N CYS A 194 -3.24 0.56 20.12
CA CYS A 194 -2.43 -0.24 19.20
C CYS A 194 -2.07 0.65 18.01
N LEU A 195 -0.77 0.82 17.76
CA LEU A 195 -0.25 1.57 16.63
C LEU A 195 0.09 0.62 15.50
N LEU A 196 -0.61 0.77 14.39
CA LEU A 196 -0.49 -0.06 13.21
C LEU A 196 0.10 0.75 12.05
N THR A 197 0.98 0.15 11.28
CA THR A 197 1.56 0.71 10.05
C THR A 197 1.12 -0.10 8.85
N SER A 198 1.00 0.54 7.70
CA SER A 198 0.70 -0.18 6.45
C SER A 198 1.86 -1.09 6.03
N GLY A 199 1.56 -2.36 5.77
CA GLY A 199 2.46 -3.36 5.18
C GLY A 199 1.92 -3.91 3.86
N ARG A 200 2.65 -4.85 3.24
CA ARG A 200 2.22 -5.46 1.95
C ARG A 200 0.87 -6.16 2.03
N ASN A 201 0.55 -6.78 3.17
CA ASN A 201 -0.63 -7.62 3.33
C ASN A 201 -1.79 -6.91 4.03
N GLY A 202 -1.62 -5.67 4.52
CA GLY A 202 -2.60 -4.97 5.36
C GLY A 202 -1.93 -4.17 6.47
N LEU A 203 -2.69 -3.74 7.47
CA LEU A 203 -2.14 -3.12 8.66
C LEU A 203 -1.42 -4.15 9.55
N ARG A 204 -0.20 -3.83 9.96
CA ARG A 204 0.61 -4.62 10.90
C ARG A 204 1.03 -3.78 12.10
N PRO A 205 1.33 -4.38 13.26
CA PRO A 205 1.81 -3.65 14.41
C PRO A 205 3.15 -2.97 14.10
N ALA A 206 3.35 -1.75 14.65
CA ALA A 206 4.67 -1.13 14.64
C ALA A 206 5.62 -1.94 15.55
N ARG A 207 6.75 -2.42 15.00
CA ARG A 207 7.70 -3.27 15.72
C ARG A 207 8.85 -2.48 16.33
N ASP A 208 9.18 -1.35 15.73
CA ASP A 208 10.17 -0.39 16.18
C ASP A 208 9.79 1.03 15.73
N ARG A 209 10.61 2.02 16.07
CA ARG A 209 10.42 3.41 15.65
C ARG A 209 10.72 3.63 14.17
N MET A 210 11.49 2.75 13.53
CA MET A 210 11.80 2.86 12.11
C MET A 210 10.59 2.54 11.24
N ASP A 211 9.70 1.66 11.70
CA ASP A 211 8.38 1.45 11.09
C ASP A 211 7.54 2.73 11.05
N LEU A 212 7.79 3.68 11.98
CA LEU A 212 7.10 4.98 12.06
C LEU A 212 7.81 6.11 11.31
N SER A 213 8.89 5.80 10.60
CA SER A 213 9.65 6.80 9.83
C SER A 213 8.89 7.24 8.59
N GLY A 214 9.15 8.46 8.10
CA GLY A 214 8.48 9.00 6.92
C GLY A 214 8.63 8.13 5.67
N PHE A 215 9.77 7.44 5.51
CA PHE A 215 9.98 6.52 4.39
C PHE A 215 9.35 5.13 4.58
N ALA A 216 9.19 4.66 5.82
CA ALA A 216 8.56 3.37 6.09
C ALA A 216 7.04 3.45 6.08
N MET A 217 6.47 4.51 6.67
CA MET A 217 5.04 4.78 6.70
C MET A 217 4.56 5.30 5.34
N GLN A 218 4.48 4.42 4.36
CA GLN A 218 3.92 4.70 3.06
C GLN A 218 2.58 4.00 2.87
N ASP A 219 1.74 4.64 2.07
CA ASP A 219 0.47 4.06 1.63
C ASP A 219 0.67 2.70 0.96
N GLY A 220 -0.25 1.80 1.27
CA GLY A 220 -0.41 0.57 0.51
C GLY A 220 -1.14 0.87 -0.81
N PRO A 221 -1.05 -0.02 -1.82
CA PRO A 221 -1.78 0.14 -3.09
C PRO A 221 -3.30 0.33 -2.92
N VAL A 222 -3.83 -0.06 -1.76
CA VAL A 222 -5.27 -0.13 -1.45
C VAL A 222 -5.66 0.84 -0.32
N SER A 223 -4.70 1.53 0.31
CA SER A 223 -4.94 2.35 1.50
C SER A 223 -4.08 3.60 1.53
N LEU A 224 -4.73 4.76 1.54
CA LEU A 224 -4.14 6.08 1.82
C LEU A 224 -3.76 6.29 3.31
N ARG A 225 -3.71 5.20 4.08
CA ARG A 225 -3.38 5.24 5.49
C ARG A 225 -1.91 4.86 5.64
N HIS A 226 -1.10 5.81 6.04
CA HIS A 226 0.31 5.56 6.35
C HIS A 226 0.48 4.83 7.69
N ALA A 227 -0.33 5.22 8.67
CA ALA A 227 -0.45 4.58 9.98
C ALA A 227 -1.88 4.71 10.49
N THR A 228 -2.28 3.78 11.35
CA THR A 228 -3.60 3.68 11.96
C THR A 228 -3.42 3.48 13.46
N LEU A 229 -4.27 4.12 14.25
CA LEU A 229 -4.31 4.00 15.70
C LEU A 229 -5.68 3.43 16.09
N ALA A 230 -5.67 2.30 16.77
CA ALA A 230 -6.85 1.74 17.44
C ALA A 230 -6.76 2.08 18.93
N VAL A 231 -7.78 2.72 19.50
CA VAL A 231 -7.81 3.20 20.89
C VAL A 231 -8.99 2.60 21.64
N GLY A 232 -8.82 2.26 22.91
CA GLY A 232 -9.91 1.87 23.81
C GLY A 232 -9.96 0.38 24.09
N GLU A 233 -11.07 -0.28 23.78
CA GLU A 233 -11.27 -1.71 24.06
C GLU A 233 -11.07 -2.56 22.80
N SER A 234 -10.48 -3.75 22.93
CA SER A 234 -10.11 -4.58 21.78
C SER A 234 -11.30 -5.04 20.95
N ARG A 235 -12.49 -5.10 21.55
CA ARG A 235 -13.72 -5.52 20.87
C ARG A 235 -14.37 -4.37 20.09
N GLU A 236 -14.19 -3.14 20.56
CA GLU A 236 -14.80 -1.93 19.98
C GLU A 236 -13.78 -0.79 19.93
N PRO A 237 -12.67 -0.96 19.21
CA PRO A 237 -11.66 0.08 19.17
C PRO A 237 -12.16 1.28 18.37
N VAL A 238 -11.83 2.48 18.86
CA VAL A 238 -12.00 3.71 18.09
C VAL A 238 -10.83 3.83 17.12
N TRP A 239 -11.14 3.79 15.84
CA TRP A 239 -10.15 3.87 14.76
C TRP A 239 -9.81 5.31 14.42
N ARG A 240 -8.53 5.57 14.22
CA ARG A 240 -7.98 6.84 13.74
C ARG A 240 -6.88 6.58 12.73
N TYR A 241 -6.67 7.49 11.79
CA TYR A 241 -5.55 7.39 10.84
C TYR A 241 -4.61 8.60 10.95
N TRP A 242 -3.34 8.39 10.64
CA TRP A 242 -2.32 9.42 10.65
C TRP A 242 -2.49 10.37 9.46
N SER A 243 -2.69 11.66 9.73
CA SER A 243 -2.72 12.70 8.70
C SER A 243 -1.43 13.51 8.73
N TYR A 244 -0.57 13.36 7.71
CA TYR A 244 0.63 14.20 7.57
C TYR A 244 0.31 15.69 7.52
N ARG A 245 -0.81 16.07 6.88
CA ARG A 245 -1.25 17.46 6.77
C ARG A 245 -1.60 18.06 8.14
N ARG A 246 -2.25 17.30 9.02
CA ARG A 246 -2.60 17.77 10.36
C ARG A 246 -1.53 17.48 11.42
N GLY A 247 -0.59 16.59 11.12
CA GLY A 247 0.39 16.09 12.10
C GLY A 247 -0.28 15.37 13.29
N ALA A 248 -1.45 14.75 13.07
CA ALA A 248 -2.27 14.18 14.13
C ALA A 248 -3.08 12.96 13.66
N PHE A 249 -3.54 12.16 14.63
CA PHE A 249 -4.48 11.06 14.40
C PHE A 249 -5.93 11.56 14.37
N VAL A 250 -6.54 11.50 13.19
CA VAL A 250 -7.92 11.95 12.96
C VAL A 250 -8.89 10.76 12.89
N PRO A 251 -10.20 10.96 13.15
CA PRO A 251 -11.19 9.88 13.10
C PRO A 251 -11.17 9.11 11.78
N GLU A 252 -11.29 7.79 11.88
CA GLU A 252 -11.36 6.86 10.75
C GLU A 252 -12.69 6.10 10.77
N PHE A 253 -13.41 6.11 9.65
CA PHE A 253 -14.78 5.60 9.58
C PHE A 253 -14.89 4.19 9.03
N PHE A 254 -13.92 3.69 8.25
CA PHE A 254 -14.04 2.34 7.66
C PHE A 254 -13.58 1.22 8.60
N GLY A 255 -13.10 1.55 9.81
CA GLY A 255 -12.55 0.56 10.74
C GLY A 255 -11.32 -0.18 10.19
N GLY A 256 -11.09 -1.38 10.74
CA GLY A 256 -10.00 -2.28 10.38
C GLY A 256 -10.01 -3.57 11.19
N VAL A 257 -8.98 -4.40 11.00
CA VAL A 257 -8.69 -5.57 11.82
C VAL A 257 -7.60 -5.20 12.81
N LEU A 258 -7.86 -5.36 14.11
CA LEU A 258 -6.84 -5.16 15.12
C LEU A 258 -5.89 -6.36 15.11
N THR A 259 -4.59 -6.11 14.89
CA THR A 259 -3.55 -7.15 14.81
C THR A 259 -2.58 -7.12 15.99
N CYS A 260 -2.84 -6.27 17.00
CA CYS A 260 -2.05 -6.23 18.23
C CYS A 260 -2.92 -5.97 19.46
N GLU A 261 -2.41 -6.36 20.63
CA GLU A 261 -3.07 -6.05 21.89
C GLU A 261 -2.98 -4.55 22.18
N LEU A 262 -4.06 -3.97 22.70
CA LEU A 262 -4.09 -2.57 23.09
C LEU A 262 -3.27 -2.39 24.36
N GLN A 263 -2.23 -1.58 24.31
CA GLN A 263 -1.30 -1.35 25.42
C GLN A 263 -1.25 0.13 25.79
N ARG A 264 -1.08 0.42 27.08
CA ARG A 264 -0.73 1.79 27.50
C ARG A 264 0.72 2.05 27.12
N ASN A 265 1.00 3.23 26.57
CA ASN A 265 2.34 3.66 26.17
C ASN A 265 3.04 2.77 25.11
N GLY A 266 2.30 1.91 24.39
CA GLY A 266 2.89 0.90 23.50
C GLY A 266 3.84 1.48 22.44
N ALA A 267 3.60 2.70 21.96
CA ALA A 267 4.48 3.36 20.99
C ALA A 267 5.71 4.04 21.62
N LYS A 268 5.65 4.46 22.89
CA LYS A 268 6.82 5.01 23.62
C LYS A 268 7.91 3.96 23.79
N ASP A 269 7.50 2.73 24.08
CA ASP A 269 8.37 1.59 24.37
C ASP A 269 8.96 0.94 23.11
N LEU A 270 8.70 1.50 21.92
CA LEU A 270 9.34 1.05 20.69
C LEU A 270 10.82 1.40 20.70
N SER A 271 11.66 0.40 20.47
CA SER A 271 13.10 0.58 20.25
C SER A 271 13.36 1.23 18.89
N TRP A 272 14.57 1.73 18.64
CA TRP A 272 14.94 2.24 17.30
C TRP A 272 15.41 1.15 16.34
N PHE A 273 16.08 0.10 16.84
CA PHE A 273 16.83 -0.84 15.98
C PHE A 273 16.65 -2.31 16.39
N GLN A 274 15.70 -2.59 17.28
CA GLN A 274 15.38 -3.93 17.75
C GLN A 274 13.90 -4.17 17.49
N PRO A 275 13.53 -4.56 16.25
CA PRO A 275 12.14 -4.84 15.91
C PRO A 275 11.61 -5.92 16.85
N LYS A 276 10.48 -5.65 17.50
CA LYS A 276 9.75 -6.66 18.26
C LYS A 276 9.40 -7.82 17.32
N ALA A 277 9.72 -9.04 17.73
CA ALA A 277 9.37 -10.23 16.97
C ALA A 277 7.85 -10.30 16.80
N GLU A 278 7.40 -10.59 15.58
CA GLU A 278 5.99 -10.92 15.37
C GLU A 278 5.73 -12.28 16.03
N PRO A 279 4.69 -12.39 16.87
CA PRO A 279 4.34 -13.68 17.42
C PRO A 279 3.98 -14.63 16.26
N LEU A 280 4.51 -15.86 16.31
CA LEU A 280 4.24 -16.89 15.30
C LEU A 280 2.74 -17.18 15.19
N ASP A 281 2.05 -17.10 16.32
CA ASP A 281 0.60 -17.19 16.42
C ASP A 281 -0.02 -15.79 16.40
N SER A 282 -0.89 -15.58 15.42
CA SER A 282 -1.51 -14.28 15.21
C SER A 282 -2.86 -14.20 15.90
N ARG A 283 -3.04 -13.15 16.71
CA ARG A 283 -4.34 -12.78 17.29
C ARG A 283 -4.94 -11.63 16.51
N PHE A 284 -6.21 -11.77 16.16
CA PHE A 284 -6.95 -10.74 15.43
C PHE A 284 -8.22 -10.39 16.17
N TRP A 285 -8.60 -9.12 16.16
CA TRP A 285 -9.94 -8.69 16.59
C TRP A 285 -10.67 -8.04 15.43
N LEU A 286 -11.87 -8.54 15.16
CA LEU A 286 -12.72 -8.11 14.05
C LEU A 286 -14.19 -8.22 14.48
N ALA A 287 -14.92 -7.10 14.33
CA ALA A 287 -16.30 -6.90 14.77
C ALA A 287 -16.64 -7.58 16.12
N ARG A 288 -15.95 -7.16 17.18
CA ARG A 288 -16.09 -7.67 18.57
C ARG A 288 -15.67 -9.12 18.81
N GLY A 289 -15.41 -9.90 17.75
CA GLY A 289 -14.82 -11.23 17.84
C GLY A 289 -13.31 -11.18 18.08
N GLN A 290 -12.79 -12.28 18.65
CA GLN A 290 -11.37 -12.53 18.82
C GLN A 290 -11.00 -13.84 18.16
N TRP A 291 -9.93 -13.81 17.37
CA TRP A 291 -9.48 -14.92 16.55
C TRP A 291 -8.04 -15.24 16.89
N HIS A 292 -7.73 -16.53 16.99
CA HIS A 292 -6.37 -17.05 17.12
C HIS A 292 -6.13 -17.95 15.91
N ILE A 293 -5.26 -17.50 15.01
CA ILE A 293 -4.89 -18.26 13.82
C ILE A 293 -3.48 -18.78 14.05
N PRO A 294 -3.30 -20.10 14.26
CA PRO A 294 -1.99 -20.69 14.47
C PRO A 294 -1.05 -20.43 13.30
N ALA A 295 0.26 -20.38 13.56
CA ALA A 295 1.29 -20.18 12.54
C ALA A 295 1.13 -21.11 11.32
N ALA A 296 0.72 -22.36 11.55
CA ALA A 296 0.55 -23.39 10.52
C ALA A 296 -0.54 -23.06 9.49
N TYR A 297 -1.45 -22.15 9.82
CA TYR A 297 -2.49 -21.63 8.93
C TYR A 297 -2.07 -20.34 8.21
N LEU A 298 -0.86 -19.82 8.46
CA LEU A 298 -0.32 -18.62 7.81
C LEU A 298 -1.33 -17.44 7.85
N GLY A 299 -1.90 -17.19 9.04
CA GLY A 299 -2.95 -16.20 9.23
C GLY A 299 -2.53 -14.78 8.88
N GLY A 300 -3.44 -14.00 8.29
CA GLY A 300 -3.26 -12.59 7.96
C GLY A 300 -4.57 -11.82 7.97
N ALA A 301 -4.47 -10.50 7.79
CA ALA A 301 -5.62 -9.61 7.77
C ALA A 301 -5.48 -8.54 6.69
N ARG A 302 -6.62 -8.13 6.12
CA ARG A 302 -6.75 -6.98 5.21
C ARG A 302 -7.81 -6.05 5.79
N ASP A 303 -7.66 -4.74 5.64
CA ASP A 303 -8.57 -3.76 6.25
C ASP A 303 -9.61 -3.16 5.31
N ARG A 304 -9.50 -3.41 4.00
CA ARG A 304 -10.41 -2.87 2.97
C ARG A 304 -10.79 -3.91 1.91
N PRO A 305 -11.96 -4.55 2.04
CA PRO A 305 -12.77 -4.61 3.27
C PRO A 305 -12.03 -5.33 4.41
N PRO A 306 -12.45 -5.15 5.67
CA PRO A 306 -11.86 -5.87 6.81
C PRO A 306 -12.14 -7.38 6.68
N VAL A 307 -11.07 -8.16 6.50
CA VAL A 307 -11.11 -9.58 6.19
C VAL A 307 -9.97 -10.28 6.94
N LEU A 308 -10.28 -11.43 7.56
CA LEU A 308 -9.25 -12.37 8.02
C LEU A 308 -8.97 -13.38 6.92
N THR A 309 -7.70 -13.69 6.70
CA THR A 309 -7.27 -14.70 5.74
C THR A 309 -6.50 -15.79 6.46
N PHE A 310 -6.78 -17.04 6.14
CA PHE A 310 -5.93 -18.17 6.52
C PHE A 310 -5.87 -19.22 5.41
N TYR A 311 -4.87 -20.08 5.48
CA TYR A 311 -4.58 -21.08 4.46
C TYR A 311 -4.83 -22.46 5.03
N ALA A 312 -5.70 -23.23 4.38
CA ALA A 312 -6.05 -24.58 4.77
C ALA A 312 -6.02 -25.54 3.57
N GLN A 313 -5.89 -26.84 3.85
CA GLN A 313 -5.86 -27.87 2.83
C GLN A 313 -6.74 -29.09 3.14
N GLY A 314 -7.07 -29.81 2.07
CA GLY A 314 -7.86 -31.04 2.13
C GLY A 314 -9.33 -30.80 2.51
N LYS A 315 -10.10 -31.88 2.59
CA LYS A 315 -11.55 -31.83 2.84
C LYS A 315 -11.91 -31.27 4.23
N ASP A 316 -11.02 -31.45 5.20
CA ASP A 316 -11.21 -31.04 6.60
C ASP A 316 -10.56 -29.69 6.94
N PHE A 317 -10.04 -28.97 5.95
CA PHE A 317 -9.38 -27.66 6.11
C PHE A 317 -8.26 -27.70 7.18
N GLU A 318 -7.40 -28.72 7.09
CA GLU A 318 -6.23 -28.90 7.95
C GLU A 318 -5.11 -27.91 7.58
N PRO A 319 -4.15 -27.63 8.49
CA PRO A 319 -3.07 -26.70 8.18
C PRO A 319 -2.09 -27.29 7.16
N PHE A 320 -1.27 -26.43 6.57
CA PHE A 320 -0.18 -26.87 5.70
C PHE A 320 0.95 -27.50 6.51
N PRO A 321 1.63 -28.54 6.00
CA PRO A 321 2.82 -29.07 6.64
C PRO A 321 3.88 -27.97 6.61
N VAL A 322 4.43 -27.64 7.77
CA VAL A 322 5.32 -26.50 8.00
C VAL A 322 6.61 -26.68 7.20
N SER A 323 6.60 -26.27 5.93
CA SER A 323 7.79 -26.22 5.06
C SER A 323 8.18 -24.78 4.70
N GLY A 324 7.55 -23.79 5.34
CA GLY A 324 7.90 -22.36 5.22
C GLY A 324 7.66 -21.73 3.84
N ARG A 325 7.17 -22.50 2.85
CA ARG A 325 6.76 -21.96 1.55
C ARG A 325 5.24 -21.83 1.50
N LYS A 326 4.77 -20.70 0.97
CA LYS A 326 3.37 -20.56 0.55
C LYS A 326 3.07 -21.72 -0.40
N PRO A 327 2.04 -22.55 -0.12
CA PRO A 327 1.73 -23.68 -0.96
C PRO A 327 1.38 -23.16 -2.36
N GLY A 328 2.04 -23.70 -3.38
CA GLY A 328 1.57 -23.54 -4.75
C GLY A 328 0.17 -24.16 -4.88
N PHE A 329 -0.59 -23.72 -5.89
CA PHE A 329 -1.79 -24.46 -6.28
C PHE A 329 -1.33 -25.79 -6.89
N ASP A 330 -1.37 -26.86 -6.10
CA ASP A 330 -1.17 -28.21 -6.62
C ASP A 330 -2.51 -28.77 -7.08
N VAL A 331 -2.54 -29.32 -8.30
CA VAL A 331 -3.76 -29.76 -8.97
C VAL A 331 -4.25 -31.05 -8.31
N GLY A 332 -5.31 -30.96 -7.50
CA GLY A 332 -5.93 -32.12 -6.83
C GLY A 332 -6.10 -31.97 -5.32
N MET A 333 -5.42 -31.00 -4.71
CA MET A 333 -5.66 -30.63 -3.31
C MET A 333 -6.67 -29.48 -3.22
N ILE A 334 -7.55 -29.50 -2.23
CA ILE A 334 -8.23 -28.27 -1.81
C ILE A 334 -7.11 -27.43 -1.20
N ASN A 335 -6.64 -26.39 -1.88
CA ASN A 335 -5.79 -25.36 -1.29
C ASN A 335 -6.69 -24.13 -1.16
N ALA A 336 -7.17 -23.90 0.06
CA ALA A 336 -8.14 -22.88 0.35
C ALA A 336 -7.45 -21.70 1.03
N GLN A 337 -7.39 -20.57 0.32
CA GLN A 337 -7.35 -19.28 0.98
C GLN A 337 -8.75 -19.01 1.53
N VAL A 338 -8.93 -19.20 2.83
CA VAL A 338 -10.20 -18.92 3.51
C VAL A 338 -10.24 -17.46 3.91
N GLN A 339 -11.21 -16.72 3.38
CA GLN A 339 -11.46 -15.32 3.76
C GLN A 339 -12.71 -15.23 4.62
N VAL A 340 -12.59 -14.57 5.76
CA VAL A 340 -13.68 -14.34 6.71
C VAL A 340 -14.00 -12.85 6.75
N THR A 341 -15.21 -12.49 6.36
CA THR A 341 -15.74 -11.12 6.50
C THR A 341 -17.03 -11.10 7.30
N LEU A 342 -17.21 -10.04 8.10
CA LEU A 342 -18.38 -9.85 8.97
C LEU A 342 -19.35 -8.80 8.42
N CYS A 343 -19.13 -8.35 7.18
CA CYS A 343 -19.98 -7.38 6.55
C CYS A 343 -21.21 -8.05 5.93
N ASP A 344 -22.39 -7.55 6.30
CA ASP A 344 -23.63 -7.83 5.57
C ASP A 344 -23.60 -7.03 4.27
N ILE A 345 -22.92 -7.59 3.29
CA ILE A 345 -22.91 -7.10 1.91
C ILE A 345 -24.11 -7.71 1.18
N ASP A 346 -24.82 -6.93 0.37
CA ASP A 346 -25.96 -7.41 -0.43
C ASP A 346 -25.57 -8.55 -1.40
N ARG A 347 -24.27 -8.67 -1.69
CA ARG A 347 -23.65 -9.75 -2.46
C ARG A 347 -22.76 -10.56 -1.54
N LEU A 348 -22.76 -11.89 -1.63
CA LEU A 348 -21.80 -12.71 -0.85
C LEU A 348 -20.36 -12.50 -1.28
N HIS A 349 -20.15 -12.11 -2.54
CA HIS A 349 -18.83 -11.95 -3.11
C HIS A 349 -18.86 -10.85 -4.18
N VAL A 350 -17.75 -10.11 -4.33
CA VAL A 350 -17.65 -8.98 -5.27
C VAL A 350 -17.83 -9.38 -6.74
N TRP A 351 -17.57 -10.66 -7.07
CA TRP A 351 -17.75 -11.21 -8.42
C TRP A 351 -19.05 -11.98 -8.62
N GLN A 352 -19.95 -11.94 -7.63
CA GLN A 352 -21.30 -12.44 -7.84
C GLN A 352 -21.98 -11.56 -8.89
N ALA A 353 -22.24 -12.13 -10.06
CA ALA A 353 -22.93 -11.43 -11.13
C ALA A 353 -24.40 -11.23 -10.77
N GLN A 354 -24.92 -10.07 -11.12
CA GLN A 354 -26.33 -9.70 -11.01
C GLN A 354 -26.74 -9.06 -12.33
N ASN A 355 -28.04 -9.06 -12.65
CA ASN A 355 -28.54 -8.34 -13.81
C ASN A 355 -28.24 -6.84 -13.66
N ASP A 356 -27.32 -6.34 -14.47
CA ASP A 356 -26.90 -4.94 -14.52
C ASP A 356 -26.36 -4.55 -15.91
N SER A 357 -25.71 -3.39 -16.04
CA SER A 357 -25.19 -2.93 -17.34
C SER A 357 -24.02 -3.75 -17.90
N ASN A 358 -23.40 -4.59 -17.07
CA ASN A 358 -22.23 -5.39 -17.40
C ASN A 358 -22.55 -6.88 -17.55
N PHE A 359 -23.59 -7.38 -16.87
CA PHE A 359 -23.94 -8.78 -16.85
C PHE A 359 -25.43 -9.03 -17.11
N THR A 360 -25.71 -10.04 -17.92
CA THR A 360 -27.03 -10.68 -18.01
C THR A 360 -26.95 -12.02 -17.29
N VAL A 361 -27.82 -12.23 -16.31
CA VAL A 361 -27.89 -13.42 -15.46
C VAL A 361 -29.26 -14.08 -15.65
N GLU A 362 -29.25 -15.28 -16.21
CA GLU A 362 -30.46 -16.05 -16.53
C GLU A 362 -30.50 -17.38 -15.76
N PRO A 363 -31.68 -17.83 -15.29
CA PRO A 363 -31.83 -19.17 -14.72
C PRO A 363 -31.51 -20.26 -15.75
N ALA A 364 -30.66 -21.21 -15.39
CA ALA A 364 -30.22 -22.31 -16.25
C ALA A 364 -30.50 -23.71 -15.65
N GLY A 365 -31.42 -23.78 -14.69
CA GLY A 365 -31.86 -25.02 -14.05
C GLY A 365 -31.35 -25.19 -12.61
N THR A 366 -31.19 -26.44 -12.18
CA THR A 366 -30.67 -26.78 -10.86
C THR A 366 -29.57 -27.83 -10.97
N GLU A 367 -28.57 -27.74 -10.10
CA GLU A 367 -27.44 -28.68 -10.08
C GLU A 367 -26.96 -28.83 -8.63
N ALA A 368 -26.79 -30.08 -8.16
CA ALA A 368 -26.42 -30.37 -6.76
C ALA A 368 -27.27 -29.65 -5.70
N GLY A 369 -28.55 -29.40 -5.99
CA GLY A 369 -29.47 -28.67 -5.11
C GLY A 369 -29.26 -27.15 -5.04
N LEU A 370 -28.44 -26.58 -5.94
CA LEU A 370 -28.25 -25.14 -6.13
C LEU A 370 -29.00 -24.67 -7.38
N GLN A 371 -29.45 -23.42 -7.40
CA GLN A 371 -29.96 -22.79 -8.61
C GLN A 371 -28.80 -22.45 -9.52
N LYS A 372 -28.77 -23.03 -10.72
CA LYS A 372 -27.77 -22.76 -11.74
C LYS A 372 -28.18 -21.51 -12.52
N GLN A 373 -27.24 -20.60 -12.72
CA GLN A 373 -27.45 -19.36 -13.46
C GLN A 373 -26.37 -19.23 -14.54
N SER A 374 -26.77 -18.95 -15.77
CA SER A 374 -25.84 -18.55 -16.83
C SER A 374 -25.57 -17.06 -16.73
N VAL A 375 -24.29 -16.69 -16.81
CA VAL A 375 -23.81 -15.32 -16.75
C VAL A 375 -23.18 -14.99 -18.09
N ASP A 376 -23.81 -14.08 -18.83
CA ASP A 376 -23.29 -13.52 -20.07
C ASP A 376 -22.72 -12.13 -19.77
N SER A 377 -21.40 -11.98 -19.90
CA SER A 377 -20.70 -10.72 -19.61
C SER A 377 -20.54 -9.89 -20.87
N ARG A 378 -20.81 -8.59 -20.80
CA ARG A 378 -20.66 -7.68 -21.93
C ARG A 378 -19.21 -7.66 -22.43
N GLY A 379 -19.00 -8.03 -23.69
CA GLY A 379 -17.68 -8.04 -24.32
C GLY A 379 -16.85 -9.31 -24.09
N SER A 380 -17.40 -10.32 -23.38
CA SER A 380 -16.81 -11.65 -23.31
C SER A 380 -17.61 -12.62 -24.18
N PRO A 381 -16.97 -13.41 -25.06
CA PRO A 381 -17.64 -14.50 -25.76
C PRO A 381 -17.84 -15.73 -24.85
N ARG A 382 -17.24 -15.74 -23.66
CA ARG A 382 -17.34 -16.85 -22.72
C ARG A 382 -18.57 -16.69 -21.85
N ARG A 383 -19.41 -17.71 -21.87
CA ARG A 383 -20.50 -17.89 -20.91
C ARG A 383 -19.94 -18.51 -19.63
N GLU A 384 -20.32 -17.96 -18.49
CA GLU A 384 -19.96 -18.50 -17.19
C GLU A 384 -21.19 -19.06 -16.49
N PHE A 385 -20.98 -19.97 -15.54
CA PHE A 385 -22.04 -20.50 -14.70
C PHE A 385 -21.75 -20.19 -13.24
N GLN A 386 -22.70 -19.53 -12.60
CA GLN A 386 -22.72 -19.39 -11.15
C GLN A 386 -23.86 -20.22 -10.56
N TYR A 387 -23.68 -20.67 -9.32
CA TYR A 387 -24.62 -21.51 -8.60
C TYR A 387 -24.98 -20.82 -7.29
N VAL A 388 -26.26 -20.65 -7.02
CA VAL A 388 -26.74 -19.94 -5.83
C VAL A 388 -27.62 -20.82 -4.96
N GLY A 389 -27.36 -20.78 -3.65
CA GLY A 389 -28.21 -21.36 -2.62
C GLY A 389 -28.90 -20.24 -1.86
N LEU A 390 -30.21 -20.38 -1.64
CA LEU A 390 -31.02 -19.39 -0.93
C LEU A 390 -31.29 -19.86 0.50
N ASP A 391 -31.32 -18.93 1.45
CA ASP A 391 -31.80 -19.20 2.80
C ASP A 391 -33.34 -19.18 2.89
N LYS A 392 -33.87 -19.37 4.10
CA LYS A 392 -35.32 -19.36 4.37
C LYS A 392 -36.00 -18.03 4.06
N THR A 393 -35.26 -16.93 3.96
CA THR A 393 -35.76 -15.59 3.62
C THR A 393 -35.68 -15.29 2.13
N GLY A 394 -35.20 -16.25 1.32
CA GLY A 394 -34.96 -16.06 -0.11
C GLY A 394 -33.69 -15.27 -0.43
N ARG A 395 -32.85 -14.96 0.56
CA ARG A 395 -31.57 -14.29 0.36
C ARG A 395 -30.50 -15.31 -0.04
N ILE A 396 -29.55 -14.89 -0.87
CA ILE A 396 -28.43 -15.74 -1.29
C ILE A 396 -27.53 -15.98 -0.08
N SER A 397 -27.43 -17.25 0.33
CA SER A 397 -26.60 -17.72 1.45
C SER A 397 -25.42 -18.57 0.99
N THR A 398 -25.42 -19.00 -0.27
CA THR A 398 -24.33 -19.73 -0.91
C THR A 398 -24.15 -19.24 -2.34
N TRP A 399 -22.92 -19.05 -2.77
CA TRP A 399 -22.55 -18.70 -4.14
C TRP A 399 -21.31 -19.49 -4.56
N LEU A 400 -21.38 -20.16 -5.71
CA LEU A 400 -20.24 -20.82 -6.34
C LEU A 400 -20.08 -20.32 -7.77
N LEU A 401 -18.84 -20.12 -8.21
CA LEU A 401 -18.49 -19.82 -9.60
C LEU A 401 -17.47 -20.84 -10.07
N CYS A 402 -17.83 -21.59 -11.11
CA CYS A 402 -16.95 -22.58 -11.74
C CYS A 402 -16.82 -22.26 -13.23
N HIS A 403 -15.63 -21.85 -13.67
CA HIS A 403 -15.40 -21.55 -15.09
C HIS A 403 -15.60 -22.80 -15.94
N GLU A 404 -16.18 -22.64 -17.13
CA GLU A 404 -16.32 -23.73 -18.08
C GLU A 404 -14.94 -24.17 -18.59
N GLY A 405 -14.64 -25.46 -18.47
CA GLY A 405 -13.29 -26.00 -18.72
C GLY A 405 -12.25 -25.69 -17.62
N GLY A 406 -12.65 -25.05 -16.51
CA GLY A 406 -11.78 -24.81 -15.36
C GLY A 406 -11.82 -25.96 -14.35
N ASP A 407 -10.66 -26.25 -13.75
CA ASP A 407 -10.50 -27.30 -12.73
C ASP A 407 -10.86 -26.84 -11.31
N THR A 408 -11.16 -25.56 -11.12
CA THR A 408 -11.43 -24.96 -9.80
C THR A 408 -12.74 -24.20 -9.78
N CYS A 409 -13.34 -24.15 -8.60
CA CYS A 409 -14.51 -23.36 -8.27
C CYS A 409 -14.16 -22.40 -7.14
N ARG A 410 -14.67 -21.16 -7.22
CA ARG A 410 -14.74 -20.23 -6.09
C ARG A 410 -16.04 -20.48 -5.36
N HIS A 411 -16.00 -20.45 -4.05
CA HIS A 411 -17.14 -20.74 -3.19
C HIS A 411 -17.18 -19.72 -2.07
N ALA A 412 -18.27 -18.95 -1.98
CA ALA A 412 -18.60 -18.13 -0.83
C ALA A 412 -19.92 -18.59 -0.18
N PHE A 413 -20.00 -18.55 1.15
CA PHE A 413 -21.24 -18.82 1.86
C PHE A 413 -21.36 -17.96 3.11
N ARG A 414 -22.60 -17.76 3.58
CA ARG A 414 -22.91 -17.01 4.79
C ARG A 414 -23.52 -17.90 5.84
N ARG A 415 -23.01 -17.83 7.06
CA ARG A 415 -23.56 -18.51 8.23
C ARG A 415 -23.35 -17.64 9.46
N GLU A 416 -24.40 -17.47 10.27
CA GLU A 416 -24.34 -16.70 11.52
C GLU A 416 -23.74 -15.28 11.36
N GLY A 417 -24.04 -14.59 10.25
CA GLY A 417 -23.53 -13.24 9.97
C GLY A 417 -22.08 -13.17 9.47
N VAL A 418 -21.41 -14.31 9.33
CA VAL A 418 -20.05 -14.44 8.81
C VAL A 418 -20.12 -14.93 7.36
N VAL A 419 -19.38 -14.28 6.47
CA VAL A 419 -19.15 -14.77 5.10
C VAL A 419 -17.79 -15.44 5.04
N VAL A 420 -17.77 -16.65 4.48
CA VAL A 420 -16.58 -17.47 4.29
C VAL A 420 -16.40 -17.71 2.80
N GLU A 421 -15.24 -17.35 2.26
CA GLU A 421 -14.85 -17.61 0.86
C GLU A 421 -13.68 -18.59 0.83
N PHE A 422 -13.69 -19.54 -0.09
CA PHE A 422 -12.57 -20.43 -0.39
C PHE A 422 -12.60 -20.91 -1.86
N GLN A 423 -11.57 -21.64 -2.27
CA GLN A 423 -11.48 -22.29 -3.58
C GLN A 423 -11.32 -23.80 -3.43
N HIS A 424 -11.92 -24.56 -4.34
CA HIS A 424 -11.84 -26.02 -4.34
C HIS A 424 -11.84 -26.60 -5.76
N PRO A 425 -11.39 -27.84 -5.97
CA PRO A 425 -11.47 -28.50 -7.26
C PRO A 425 -12.93 -28.68 -7.73
N ARG A 426 -13.17 -28.54 -9.04
CA ARG A 426 -14.50 -28.71 -9.64
C ARG A 426 -15.06 -30.13 -9.43
N SER A 427 -14.19 -31.13 -9.37
CA SER A 427 -14.56 -32.52 -9.07
C SER A 427 -15.27 -32.71 -7.72
N GLN A 428 -15.15 -31.74 -6.82
CA GLN A 428 -15.79 -31.74 -5.50
C GLN A 428 -17.06 -30.90 -5.44
N PHE A 429 -17.52 -30.32 -6.56
CA PHE A 429 -18.72 -29.48 -6.61
C PHE A 429 -19.95 -30.16 -6.00
N ALA A 430 -20.15 -31.46 -6.23
CA ALA A 430 -21.27 -32.21 -5.66
C ALA A 430 -21.24 -32.30 -4.11
N GLN A 431 -20.06 -32.13 -3.49
CA GLN A 431 -19.82 -32.18 -2.04
C GLN A 431 -19.77 -30.77 -1.41
N TRP A 432 -20.38 -29.76 -2.05
CA TRP A 432 -20.27 -28.37 -1.61
C TRP A 432 -20.81 -28.15 -0.19
N LYS A 433 -21.85 -28.89 0.24
CA LYS A 433 -22.42 -28.77 1.59
C LYS A 433 -21.44 -29.26 2.65
N GLU A 434 -20.84 -30.42 2.43
CA GLU A 434 -19.84 -31.00 3.31
C GLU A 434 -18.63 -30.07 3.44
N MET A 435 -18.20 -29.46 2.34
CA MET A 435 -17.12 -28.46 2.35
C MET A 435 -17.50 -27.20 3.15
N GLN A 436 -18.74 -26.70 3.04
CA GLN A 436 -19.18 -25.58 3.88
C GLN A 436 -19.15 -25.94 5.37
N ASP A 437 -19.65 -27.12 5.73
CA ASP A 437 -19.67 -27.56 7.12
C ASP A 437 -18.25 -27.75 7.68
N ALA A 438 -17.33 -28.30 6.88
CA ALA A 438 -15.92 -28.45 7.25
C ALA A 438 -15.23 -27.08 7.39
N ALA A 439 -15.38 -26.18 6.41
CA ALA A 439 -14.86 -24.83 6.46
C ALA A 439 -15.42 -24.06 7.67
N TRP A 440 -16.72 -24.20 7.93
CA TRP A 440 -17.39 -23.55 9.06
C TRP A 440 -16.87 -24.04 10.40
N ARG A 441 -16.72 -25.36 10.56
CA ARG A 441 -16.14 -25.96 11.77
C ARG A 441 -14.73 -25.43 12.00
N ARG A 442 -13.94 -25.29 10.93
CA ARG A 442 -12.59 -24.72 11.03
C ARG A 442 -12.62 -23.25 11.45
N VAL A 443 -13.43 -22.41 10.79
CA VAL A 443 -13.59 -21.00 11.16
C VAL A 443 -13.98 -20.86 12.63
N LYS A 444 -14.97 -21.65 13.11
CA LYS A 444 -15.37 -21.71 14.51
C LYS A 444 -14.22 -22.07 15.45
N SER A 445 -13.38 -23.04 15.08
CA SER A 445 -12.24 -23.46 15.92
C SER A 445 -11.14 -22.40 16.04
N LEU A 446 -11.04 -21.47 15.09
CA LEU A 446 -10.08 -20.35 15.11
C LEU A 446 -10.61 -19.14 15.87
N ALA A 447 -11.91 -19.10 16.19
CA ALA A 447 -12.51 -18.05 17.00
C ALA A 447 -12.34 -18.39 18.49
N VAL A 448 -11.62 -17.53 19.21
CA VAL A 448 -11.53 -17.57 20.69
C VAL A 448 -12.80 -16.97 21.29
N VAL A 449 -13.27 -15.87 20.71
CA VAL A 449 -14.54 -15.23 21.04
C VAL A 449 -15.28 -15.03 19.74
N TRP A 450 -16.47 -15.63 19.64
CA TRP A 450 -17.31 -15.49 18.45
C TRP A 450 -17.80 -14.04 18.32
N PRO A 451 -17.79 -13.45 17.11
CA PRO A 451 -18.33 -12.11 16.92
C PRO A 451 -19.83 -12.07 17.23
N ASP A 452 -20.28 -10.98 17.82
CA ASP A 452 -21.71 -10.71 17.94
C ASP A 452 -22.32 -10.56 16.53
N ALA A 453 -23.61 -10.89 16.38
CA ALA A 453 -24.35 -10.71 15.13
C ALA A 453 -24.07 -9.32 14.51
N PRO A 454 -24.05 -9.20 13.16
CA PRO A 454 -23.38 -8.13 12.44
C PRO A 454 -23.63 -6.76 13.06
N SER A 455 -22.60 -6.23 13.70
CA SER A 455 -22.59 -4.85 14.20
C SER A 455 -22.61 -3.90 13.01
N GLN A 456 -23.16 -2.69 13.17
CA GLN A 456 -23.32 -1.69 12.11
C GLN A 456 -22.01 -1.23 11.42
N SER A 457 -20.85 -1.79 11.78
CA SER A 457 -19.50 -1.41 11.37
C SER A 457 -19.17 -1.58 9.87
N CYS A 458 -20.12 -2.04 9.05
CA CYS A 458 -19.91 -2.26 7.62
C CYS A 458 -20.74 -1.34 6.71
N LYS A 459 -21.41 -0.31 7.24
CA LYS A 459 -22.00 0.74 6.40
C LYS A 459 -20.90 1.63 5.83
N SER A 460 -20.53 1.39 4.57
CA SER A 460 -19.63 2.23 3.77
C SER A 460 -20.30 3.51 3.30
#